data_AF-Q8H1C2-F1
#
_entry.id   AF-Q8H1C2-F1
#
_cell.length_a   1.000
_cell.length_b   1.000
_cell.length_c   1.000
_cell.angle_alpha   90.00
_cell.angle_beta   90.00
_cell.angle_gamma   90.00
#
_symmetry.space_group_name_H-M   'P 1'
#
loop_
_entity.id
_entity.type
_entity.pdbx_description
1 polymer ?
#
loop_
_entity_poly.entity_id
_entity_poly.type
_entity_poly.pdbx_seq_one_letter_code
_entity_poly.pdbx_strand_id
1 'polypeptide(L)'
;GEGVTDLQPGDHVLPVFTGECKECAHCKSVESNMCDLLRINTDRGVMLNDGKSRFSIKGKPIFHFVGTSTFSEYTVVHVGCLAKINPEAPLDKVCILSCGISTGFGATVNVARPKKGQTVAIFGLGAIGLAVS
;
A
#
# COMPACT_ATOMS: atom_id res chain seq x y z
N GLY A 1 13.54 10.32 -5.90
CA GLY A 1 14.17 11.47 -5.22
C GLY A 1 15.59 11.09 -4.86
N GLU A 2 16.34 11.99 -4.23
CA GLU A 2 17.67 11.64 -3.70
C GLU A 2 17.56 10.45 -2.71
N GLY A 3 18.54 9.56 -2.74
CA GLY A 3 18.60 8.38 -1.87
C GLY A 3 17.68 7.20 -2.25
N VAL A 4 16.88 7.31 -3.31
CA VAL A 4 16.09 6.18 -3.83
C VAL A 4 16.96 5.28 -4.70
N THR A 5 17.16 4.04 -4.29
CA THR A 5 18.00 3.05 -5.01
C THR A 5 17.21 1.88 -5.59
N ASP A 6 16.08 1.52 -4.97
CA ASP A 6 15.31 0.30 -5.32
C ASP A 6 14.33 0.52 -6.49
N LEU A 7 14.18 1.76 -6.96
CA LEU A 7 13.29 2.17 -8.05
C LEU A 7 14.00 3.13 -8.99
N GLN A 8 13.61 3.07 -10.26
CA GLN A 8 14.08 4.01 -11.29
C GLN A 8 12.92 4.45 -12.21
N PRO A 9 13.06 5.56 -12.96
CA PRO A 9 12.08 5.94 -13.96
C PRO A 9 11.78 4.80 -14.95
N GLY A 10 10.50 4.61 -15.26
CA GLY A 10 10.01 3.52 -16.13
C GLY A 10 9.58 2.25 -15.40
N ASP A 11 9.91 2.09 -14.11
CA ASP A 11 9.42 0.96 -13.33
C ASP A 11 7.89 0.99 -13.16
N HIS A 12 7.24 -0.16 -13.38
CA HIS A 12 5.83 -0.33 -13.03
C HIS A 12 5.72 -0.57 -11.53
N VAL A 13 4.85 0.19 -10.87
CA VAL A 13 4.70 0.18 -9.41
C VAL A 13 3.24 0.21 -8.98
N LEU A 14 2.97 -0.34 -7.79
CA LEU A 14 1.72 -0.17 -7.08
C LEU A 14 1.97 0.66 -5.79
N PRO A 15 1.31 1.82 -5.64
CA PRO A 15 1.27 2.53 -4.36
C PRO A 15 0.43 1.78 -3.34
N VAL A 16 0.98 1.55 -2.14
CA VAL A 16 0.31 0.88 -1.01
C VAL A 16 0.15 1.86 0.14
N PHE A 17 -1.02 1.85 0.78
CA PHE A 17 -1.40 2.81 1.84
C PHE A 17 -0.62 2.64 3.16
N THR A 18 0.08 1.51 3.31
CA THR A 18 1.01 1.21 4.39
C THR A 18 2.31 0.73 3.75
N GLY A 19 3.45 1.15 4.29
CA GLY A 19 4.75 0.84 3.70
C GLY A 19 5.61 -0.09 4.53
N GLU A 20 6.81 -0.37 4.00
CA GLU A 20 7.84 -1.20 4.59
C GLU A 20 9.18 -0.46 4.52
N CYS A 21 9.70 0.01 5.65
CA CYS A 21 10.97 0.74 5.69
C CYS A 21 12.21 -0.17 5.77
N LYS A 22 12.02 -1.49 5.93
CA LYS A 22 13.07 -2.53 6.08
C LYS A 22 13.95 -2.42 7.33
N GLU A 23 13.96 -1.28 8.01
CA GLU A 23 14.90 -1.01 9.12
C GLU A 23 14.31 -1.05 10.52
N CYS A 24 13.00 -0.82 10.67
CA CYS A 24 12.35 -0.81 11.99
C CYS A 24 12.16 -2.22 12.57
N ALA A 25 11.90 -2.32 13.87
CA ALA A 25 11.74 -3.60 14.56
C ALA A 25 10.64 -4.47 13.94
N HIS A 26 9.52 -3.85 13.54
CA HIS A 26 8.43 -4.55 12.86
C HIS A 26 8.82 -5.07 11.46
N CYS A 27 9.59 -4.30 10.68
CA CYS A 27 10.04 -4.78 9.37
C CYS A 27 11.12 -5.87 9.46
N LYS A 28 11.87 -5.93 10.57
CA LYS A 28 12.85 -6.98 10.85
C LYS A 28 12.25 -8.23 11.49
N SER A 29 11.00 -8.15 11.94
CA SER A 29 10.21 -9.26 12.49
C SER A 29 9.62 -10.10 11.36
N VAL A 30 9.49 -11.41 11.58
CA VAL A 30 8.84 -12.32 10.62
C VAL A 30 7.32 -12.41 10.83
N GLU A 31 6.83 -11.84 11.91
CA GLU A 31 5.46 -11.92 12.38
C GLU A 31 4.60 -10.71 11.98
N SER A 32 5.22 -9.58 11.62
CA SER A 32 4.52 -8.30 11.47
C SER A 32 4.76 -7.62 10.12
N ASN A 33 3.74 -6.95 9.61
CA ASN A 33 3.82 -6.03 8.48
C ASN A 33 3.55 -4.56 8.89
N MET A 34 3.54 -4.26 10.20
CA MET A 34 3.13 -2.96 10.74
C MET A 34 4.32 -2.02 10.95
N CYS A 35 4.91 -1.54 9.86
CA CYS A 35 6.09 -0.65 9.89
C CYS A 35 5.91 0.54 10.86
N ASP A 36 6.89 0.80 11.72
CA ASP A 36 6.86 1.92 12.66
C ASP A 36 6.78 3.28 11.97
N LEU A 37 7.50 3.41 10.86
CA LEU A 37 7.60 4.67 10.11
C LEU A 37 6.41 4.87 9.15
N LEU A 38 6.01 3.80 8.46
CA LEU A 38 5.16 3.86 7.27
C LEU A 38 3.80 3.20 7.43
N ARG A 39 3.42 2.78 8.65
CA ARG A 39 2.05 2.33 8.93
C ARG A 39 1.02 3.37 8.50
N ILE A 40 -0.18 2.88 8.16
CA ILE A 40 -1.32 3.71 7.76
C ILE A 40 -1.55 4.86 8.75
N ASN A 41 -1.79 6.05 8.21
CA ASN A 41 -2.25 7.21 8.95
C ASN A 41 -3.24 7.98 8.07
N THR A 42 -4.50 8.03 8.49
CA THR A 42 -5.60 8.64 7.74
C THR A 42 -5.65 10.16 7.90
N ASP A 43 -5.04 10.69 8.96
CA ASP A 43 -5.07 12.12 9.30
C ASP A 43 -3.88 12.88 8.71
N ARG A 44 -2.84 12.15 8.27
CA ARG A 44 -1.63 12.73 7.67
C ARG A 44 -1.88 13.16 6.22
N GLY A 45 -2.13 14.45 6.04
CA GLY A 45 -2.29 15.10 4.74
C GLY A 45 -1.00 15.52 4.04
N VAL A 46 0.18 15.18 4.56
CA VAL A 46 1.48 15.75 4.15
C VAL A 46 2.59 14.69 4.07
N MET A 47 3.68 15.01 3.37
CA MET A 47 4.84 14.11 3.24
C MET A 47 5.65 14.05 4.55
N LEU A 48 6.23 12.89 4.84
CA LEU A 48 7.04 12.66 6.04
C LEU A 48 8.31 13.53 6.11
N ASN A 49 8.94 13.81 4.96
CA ASN A 49 10.24 14.46 4.92
C ASN A 49 10.22 15.92 5.39
N ASP A 50 9.14 16.65 5.10
CA ASP A 50 9.07 18.10 5.35
C ASP A 50 7.72 18.58 5.89
N GLY A 51 6.76 17.68 6.12
CA GLY A 51 5.44 18.04 6.60
C GLY A 51 4.65 18.91 5.63
N LYS A 52 4.98 18.91 4.33
CA LYS A 52 4.27 19.69 3.29
C LYS A 52 3.55 18.79 2.30
N SER A 53 2.48 19.31 1.72
CA SER A 53 1.87 18.66 0.55
C SER A 53 2.74 18.84 -0.70
N ARG A 54 2.52 17.97 -1.69
CA ARG A 54 3.08 18.08 -3.05
C ARG A 54 2.05 18.58 -4.06
N PHE A 55 0.79 18.73 -3.63
CA PHE A 55 -0.30 19.23 -4.44
C PHE A 55 -0.67 20.63 -4.00
N SER A 56 -0.95 21.49 -4.98
CA SER A 56 -1.53 22.81 -4.73
C SER A 56 -2.37 23.26 -5.92
N ILE A 57 -3.37 24.09 -5.65
CA ILE A 57 -4.10 24.84 -6.68
C ILE A 57 -4.02 26.32 -6.29
N LYS A 58 -3.52 27.15 -7.21
CA LYS A 58 -3.36 28.60 -7.00
C LYS A 58 -2.57 28.91 -5.70
N GLY A 59 -1.51 28.14 -5.44
CA GLY A 59 -0.67 28.29 -4.25
C GLY A 59 -1.27 27.78 -2.95
N LYS A 60 -2.54 27.32 -2.93
CA LYS A 60 -3.16 26.71 -1.75
C LYS A 60 -2.91 25.20 -1.74
N PRO A 61 -2.39 24.63 -0.64
CA PRO A 61 -2.08 23.20 -0.59
C PRO A 61 -3.37 22.37 -0.64
N ILE A 62 -3.29 21.23 -1.33
CA ILE A 62 -4.30 20.16 -1.28
C ILE A 62 -3.68 19.00 -0.53
N PHE A 63 -4.36 18.47 0.49
CA PHE A 63 -3.78 17.41 1.30
C PHE A 63 -3.69 16.08 0.54
N HIS A 64 -2.65 15.33 0.88
CA HIS A 64 -2.55 13.92 0.50
C HIS A 64 -3.59 13.09 1.23
N PHE A 65 -3.88 11.90 0.71
CA PHE A 65 -4.69 10.90 1.39
C PHE A 65 -3.95 9.56 1.45
N VAL A 66 -3.87 9.01 2.66
CA VAL A 66 -3.19 7.73 2.99
C VAL A 66 -1.81 7.54 2.35
N GLY A 67 -1.09 8.65 2.13
CA GLY A 67 0.25 8.65 1.53
C GLY A 67 0.33 8.22 0.06
N THR A 68 -0.80 8.08 -0.65
CA THR A 68 -0.82 7.61 -2.05
C THR A 68 -1.48 8.59 -3.01
N SER A 69 -2.64 9.16 -2.64
CA SER A 69 -3.35 10.20 -3.42
C SER A 69 -3.52 9.85 -4.92
N THR A 70 -3.96 8.62 -5.22
CA THR A 70 -3.98 8.06 -6.59
C THR A 70 -5.07 8.61 -7.51
N PHE A 71 -5.92 9.52 -7.05
CA PHE A 71 -6.90 10.23 -7.87
C PHE A 71 -6.29 11.49 -8.50
N SER A 72 -5.16 11.30 -9.18
CA SER A 72 -4.39 12.32 -9.89
C SER A 72 -3.55 11.64 -10.96
N GLU A 73 -3.32 12.30 -12.09
CA GLU A 73 -2.47 11.77 -13.18
C GLU A 73 -1.04 11.52 -12.70
N TYR A 74 -0.58 12.31 -11.72
CA TYR A 74 0.72 12.15 -11.06
C TYR A 74 0.57 12.29 -9.56
N THR A 75 1.37 11.55 -8.80
CA THR A 75 1.43 11.62 -7.35
C THR A 75 2.86 11.45 -6.84
N VAL A 76 3.10 11.85 -5.60
CA VAL A 76 4.39 11.70 -4.92
C VAL A 76 4.17 10.82 -3.69
N VAL A 77 4.88 9.70 -3.63
CA VAL A 77 4.73 8.66 -2.61
C VAL A 77 6.09 8.38 -1.98
N HIS A 78 6.10 8.01 -0.69
CA HIS A 78 7.33 7.54 -0.05
C HIS A 78 7.78 6.22 -0.68
N VAL A 79 9.07 6.05 -0.98
CA VAL A 79 9.58 4.86 -1.70
C VAL A 79 9.20 3.54 -1.02
N GLY A 80 9.25 3.47 0.32
CA GLY A 80 8.83 2.28 1.07
C GLY A 80 7.32 1.95 0.96
N CYS A 81 6.51 2.80 0.34
CA CYS A 81 5.10 2.57 0.03
C CYS A 81 4.87 2.23 -1.46
N LEU A 82 5.93 2.03 -2.25
CA LEU A 82 5.86 1.66 -3.65
C LEU A 82 6.35 0.22 -3.83
N ALA A 83 5.46 -0.67 -4.25
CA ALA A 83 5.82 -2.03 -4.63
C ALA A 83 6.16 -2.05 -6.13
N LYS A 84 7.42 -2.33 -6.47
CA LYS A 84 7.83 -2.62 -7.85
C LYS A 84 7.19 -3.94 -8.30
N ILE A 85 6.59 -3.95 -9.49
CA ILE A 85 5.88 -5.12 -10.03
C ILE A 85 6.42 -5.51 -11.41
N ASN A 86 5.97 -6.67 -11.90
CA ASN A 86 6.28 -7.12 -13.25
C ASN A 86 5.78 -6.09 -14.28
N PRO A 87 6.65 -5.59 -15.19
CA PRO A 87 6.26 -4.61 -16.20
C PRO A 87 5.22 -5.13 -17.20
N GLU A 88 5.09 -6.45 -17.36
CA GLU A 88 4.08 -7.06 -18.24
C GLU A 88 2.69 -7.14 -17.61
N ALA A 89 2.57 -6.85 -16.30
CA ALA A 89 1.29 -6.93 -15.61
C ALA A 89 0.34 -5.80 -16.07
N PRO A 90 -0.91 -6.12 -16.46
CA PRO A 90 -1.87 -5.12 -16.91
C PRO A 90 -2.33 -4.23 -15.74
N LEU A 91 -1.88 -2.97 -15.74
CA LEU A 91 -2.10 -2.03 -14.62
C LEU A 91 -3.59 -1.74 -14.34
N ASP A 92 -4.44 -1.84 -15.35
CA ASP A 92 -5.91 -1.72 -15.23
C ASP A 92 -6.55 -2.89 -14.48
N LYS A 93 -5.82 -3.99 -14.28
CA LYS A 93 -6.24 -5.15 -13.49
C LYS A 93 -5.56 -5.19 -12.14
N VAL A 94 -4.24 -5.06 -12.10
CA VAL A 94 -3.46 -5.29 -10.88
C VAL A 94 -3.53 -4.15 -9.86
N CYS A 95 -4.10 -3.00 -10.24
CA CYS A 95 -4.30 -1.88 -9.31
C CYS A 95 -5.12 -2.25 -8.06
N ILE A 96 -6.03 -3.22 -8.15
CA ILE A 96 -6.84 -3.69 -7.00
C ILE A 96 -6.04 -4.48 -5.96
N LEU A 97 -4.82 -4.92 -6.30
CA LEU A 97 -3.95 -5.69 -5.41
C LEU A 97 -3.30 -4.82 -4.32
N SER A 98 -3.33 -3.50 -4.44
CA SER A 98 -2.68 -2.61 -3.45
C SER A 98 -3.49 -2.38 -2.17
N CYS A 99 -4.70 -2.94 -2.08
CA CYS A 99 -5.58 -2.81 -0.91
C CYS A 99 -6.46 -4.05 -0.70
N GLY A 100 -7.77 -3.93 -0.95
CA GLY A 100 -8.78 -4.86 -0.43
C GLY A 100 -8.62 -6.33 -0.84
N ILE A 101 -8.22 -6.62 -2.08
CA ILE A 101 -8.02 -8.00 -2.53
C ILE A 101 -6.91 -8.68 -1.71
N SER A 102 -5.75 -8.02 -1.59
CA SER A 102 -4.63 -8.55 -0.81
C SER A 102 -4.94 -8.64 0.67
N THR A 103 -5.77 -7.74 1.21
CA THR A 103 -6.26 -7.83 2.59
C THR A 103 -7.08 -9.11 2.82
N GLY A 104 -8.07 -9.38 1.97
CA GLY A 104 -8.91 -10.58 2.09
C GLY A 104 -8.10 -11.86 1.89
N PHE A 105 -7.31 -11.91 0.81
CA PHE A 105 -6.46 -13.04 0.50
C PHE A 105 -5.47 -13.33 1.63
N GLY A 106 -4.75 -12.30 2.09
CA GLY A 106 -3.78 -12.40 3.18
C GLY A 106 -4.40 -12.83 4.51
N ALA A 107 -5.63 -12.39 4.83
CA ALA A 107 -6.35 -12.84 6.02
C ALA A 107 -6.55 -14.36 6.02
N THR A 108 -6.84 -14.95 4.85
CA THR A 108 -7.02 -16.40 4.70
C THR A 108 -5.69 -17.13 4.70
N VAL A 109 -4.76 -16.77 3.80
CA VAL A 109 -3.56 -17.59 3.57
C VAL A 109 -2.46 -17.35 4.59
N ASN A 110 -2.36 -16.16 5.17
CA ASN A 110 -1.29 -15.82 6.11
C ASN A 110 -1.72 -15.95 7.58
N VAL A 111 -2.99 -15.69 7.90
CA VAL A 111 -3.49 -15.65 9.29
C VAL A 111 -4.36 -16.86 9.63
N ALA A 112 -5.52 -17.02 8.97
CA ALA A 112 -6.49 -18.06 9.33
C ALA A 112 -6.03 -19.48 8.96
N ARG A 113 -5.35 -19.63 7.82
CA ARG A 113 -4.75 -20.88 7.31
C ARG A 113 -5.68 -22.10 7.40
N PRO A 114 -6.90 -22.03 6.84
CA PRO A 114 -7.81 -23.16 6.87
C PRO A 114 -7.21 -24.37 6.14
N LYS A 115 -7.32 -25.54 6.75
CA LYS A 115 -6.95 -26.81 6.13
C LYS A 115 -8.02 -27.23 5.12
N LYS A 116 -7.60 -28.02 4.12
CA LYS A 116 -8.52 -28.62 3.15
C LYS A 116 -9.67 -29.35 3.85
N GLY A 117 -10.91 -29.05 3.44
CA GLY A 117 -12.13 -29.64 3.99
C GLY A 117 -12.71 -28.93 5.22
N GLN A 118 -12.06 -27.87 5.73
CA GLN A 118 -12.65 -27.05 6.80
C GLN A 118 -13.74 -26.11 6.25
N THR A 119 -14.74 -25.83 7.10
CA THR A 119 -15.80 -24.86 6.82
C THR A 119 -15.36 -23.46 7.23
N VAL A 120 -15.53 -22.47 6.35
CA VAL A 120 -15.22 -21.05 6.61
C VAL A 120 -16.51 -20.24 6.55
N ALA A 121 -16.69 -19.33 7.51
CA ALA A 121 -17.76 -18.33 7.49
C ALA A 121 -17.16 -16.96 7.17
N ILE A 122 -17.75 -16.24 6.21
CA ILE A 122 -17.30 -14.92 5.77
C ILE A 122 -18.40 -13.91 6.10
N PHE A 123 -18.07 -12.91 6.92
CA PHE A 123 -18.99 -11.85 7.30
C PHE A 123 -18.69 -10.58 6.50
N GLY A 124 -19.57 -10.27 5.54
CA GLY A 124 -19.44 -9.16 4.61
C GLY A 124 -18.90 -9.61 3.24
N LEU A 125 -19.57 -9.20 2.16
CA LEU A 125 -19.32 -9.65 0.78
C LEU A 125 -18.87 -8.52 -0.15
N GLY A 126 -18.13 -7.54 0.40
CA GLY A 126 -17.42 -6.53 -0.39
C GLY A 126 -16.12 -7.08 -0.97
N ALA A 127 -15.30 -6.22 -1.57
CA ALA A 127 -14.04 -6.62 -2.22
C ALA A 127 -13.11 -7.45 -1.32
N ILE A 128 -13.03 -7.13 -0.03
CA ILE A 128 -12.24 -7.88 0.95
C ILE A 128 -12.84 -9.28 1.16
N GLY A 129 -14.13 -9.37 1.48
CA GLY A 129 -14.79 -10.64 1.77
C GLY A 129 -14.82 -11.59 0.58
N LEU A 130 -14.97 -11.07 -0.63
CA LEU A 130 -14.89 -11.86 -1.86
C LEU A 130 -13.48 -12.42 -2.13
N ALA A 131 -12.43 -11.80 -1.56
CA ALA A 131 -11.05 -12.27 -1.69
C ALA A 131 -10.61 -13.22 -0.56
N VAL A 132 -11.49 -13.52 0.42
CA VAL A 132 -11.21 -14.46 1.52
C VAL A 132 -11.28 -15.93 1.07
N SER A 133 -11.69 -16.21 -0.16
CA SER A 133 -11.82 -17.57 -0.73
C SER A 133 -10.60 -18.06 -1.51
#